data_AF-A0A210Q6H7-F1
#
_entry.id   AF-A0A210Q6H7-F1
#
_cell.length_a   1.000
_cell.length_b   1.000
_cell.length_c   1.000
_cell.angle_alpha   90.00
_cell.angle_beta   90.00
_cell.angle_gamma   90.00
#
_symmetry.space_group_name_H-M   'P 1'
#
loop_
_entity.id
_entity.type
_entity.pdbx_description
1 polymer ?
#
loop_
_entity_poly.entity_id
_entity_poly.type
_entity_poly.pdbx_seq_one_letter_code
_entity_poly.pdbx_strand_id
1 'polypeptide(L)'
;MSLARVGFVRHALKNAVKRPAKQQKRDCGFVQRQTDSVKEAAHDFYIPEYRVEYKSQIRNVILRTIPFVGTCLGMAYLTEEHGHGRVEYMPYDYMYIRKNAFPWGDGNHSFLHHPLNNCLPEGWPADEE
;
A
#
# COMPACT_ATOMS: atom_id res chain seq x y z
N MET A 1 -19.44 42.27 -28.50
CA MET A 1 -18.34 42.57 -27.54
C MET A 1 -17.53 43.73 -28.08
N SER A 2 -17.54 44.88 -27.40
CA SER A 2 -16.98 46.14 -27.92
C SER A 2 -15.49 46.02 -28.22
N LEU A 3 -15.10 46.40 -29.44
CA LEU A 3 -13.70 46.49 -29.91
C LEU A 3 -12.81 47.29 -28.93
N ALA A 4 -13.39 48.21 -28.15
CA ALA A 4 -12.70 48.98 -27.13
C ALA A 4 -12.13 48.14 -25.98
N ARG A 5 -12.83 47.08 -25.53
CA ARG A 5 -12.34 46.19 -24.46
C ARG A 5 -11.17 45.32 -24.95
N VAL A 6 -11.22 44.85 -26.19
CA VAL A 6 -10.13 44.06 -26.79
C VAL A 6 -8.89 44.94 -27.04
N GLY A 7 -9.09 46.18 -27.48
CA GLY A 7 -8.02 47.17 -27.64
C GLY A 7 -7.31 47.51 -26.33
N PHE A 8 -8.08 47.73 -25.25
CA PHE A 8 -7.54 48.02 -23.93
C PHE A 8 -6.73 46.86 -23.36
N VAL A 9 -7.24 45.63 -23.46
CA VAL A 9 -6.52 44.43 -22.98
C VAL A 9 -5.25 44.19 -23.79
N ARG A 10 -5.28 44.36 -25.12
CA ARG A 10 -4.07 44.26 -25.96
C ARG A 10 -3.06 45.36 -25.65
N HIS A 11 -3.52 46.58 -25.38
CA HIS A 11 -2.65 47.70 -25.01
C HIS A 11 -2.02 47.47 -23.63
N ALA A 12 -2.80 47.02 -22.65
CA ALA A 12 -2.32 46.66 -21.32
C ALA A 12 -1.31 45.51 -21.35
N LEU A 13 -1.55 44.46 -22.15
CA LEU A 13 -0.61 43.35 -22.33
C LEU A 13 0.70 43.80 -23.00
N LYS A 14 0.62 44.62 -24.07
CA LYS A 14 1.80 45.19 -24.72
C LYS A 14 2.64 46.04 -23.76
N ASN A 15 1.98 46.78 -22.87
CA ASN A 15 2.66 47.59 -21.85
C ASN A 15 3.17 46.74 -20.68
N ALA A 16 2.53 45.60 -20.38
CA ALA A 16 2.99 44.66 -19.35
C ALA A 16 4.27 43.93 -19.77
N VAL A 17 4.36 43.52 -21.04
CA VAL A 17 5.57 42.89 -21.63
C VAL A 17 6.76 43.86 -21.69
N LYS A 18 6.50 45.17 -21.82
CA LYS A 18 7.54 46.21 -21.83
C LYS A 18 8.02 46.62 -20.43
N ARG A 19 7.47 46.07 -19.35
CA ARG A 19 7.93 46.41 -17.98
C ARG A 19 9.37 45.96 -17.79
N PRO A 20 10.22 46.77 -17.13
CA PRO A 20 11.59 46.37 -16.85
C PRO A 20 11.61 45.11 -15.99
N ALA A 21 12.53 44.18 -16.26
CA ALA A 21 12.61 42.88 -15.57
C ALA A 21 12.66 42.99 -14.03
N LYS A 22 13.19 44.11 -13.50
CA LYS A 22 13.18 44.43 -12.07
C LYS A 22 11.76 44.63 -11.50
N GLN A 23 10.85 45.24 -12.26
CA GLN A 23 9.45 45.42 -11.86
C GLN A 23 8.70 44.09 -11.91
N GLN A 24 8.89 43.31 -12.98
CA GLN A 24 8.24 42.00 -13.11
C GLN A 24 8.68 41.00 -12.02
N LYS A 25 9.97 41.00 -11.63
CA LYS A 25 10.44 40.21 -10.48
C LYS A 25 9.85 40.67 -9.15
N ARG A 26 9.65 41.98 -8.96
CA ARG A 26 8.99 42.52 -7.76
C ARG A 26 7.53 42.10 -7.69
N ASP A 27 6.81 42.20 -8.81
CA ASP A 27 5.40 41.82 -8.91
C ASP A 27 5.24 40.31 -8.67
N CYS A 28 6.08 39.48 -9.27
CA CYS A 28 6.06 38.02 -9.06
C CYS A 28 6.44 37.65 -7.61
N GLY A 29 7.44 38.30 -7.03
CA GLY A 29 7.83 38.08 -5.63
C GLY A 29 6.78 38.53 -4.61
N PHE A 30 5.95 39.52 -4.95
CA PHE A 30 4.82 39.94 -4.13
C PHE A 30 3.68 38.92 -4.18
N VAL A 31 3.34 38.44 -5.39
CA VAL A 31 2.35 37.37 -5.57
C VAL A 31 2.81 36.09 -4.87
N GLN A 32 4.09 35.73 -5.01
CA GLN A 32 4.68 34.58 -4.31
C GLN A 32 4.52 34.72 -2.80
N ARG A 33 4.86 35.88 -2.24
CA ARG A 33 4.69 36.17 -0.80
C ARG A 33 3.25 36.10 -0.33
N GLN A 34 2.30 36.57 -1.13
CA GLN A 34 0.87 36.42 -0.80
C GLN A 34 0.44 34.94 -0.82
N THR A 35 0.92 34.16 -1.80
CA THR A 35 0.59 32.72 -1.84
C THR A 35 1.26 31.93 -0.71
N ASP A 36 2.49 32.30 -0.33
CA ASP A 36 3.22 31.65 0.75
C ASP A 36 2.58 31.99 2.10
N SER A 37 2.15 33.24 2.31
CA SER A 37 1.38 33.65 3.49
C SER A 37 0.06 32.91 3.64
N VAL A 38 -0.67 32.68 2.54
CA VAL A 38 -1.92 31.91 2.56
C VAL A 38 -1.67 30.43 2.84
N LYS A 39 -0.58 29.85 2.30
CA LYS A 39 -0.19 28.46 2.60
C LYS A 39 0.24 28.28 4.05
N GLU A 40 0.95 29.25 4.60
CA GLU A 40 1.41 29.24 5.99
C GLU A 40 0.22 29.38 6.94
N ALA A 41 -0.69 30.32 6.68
CA ALA A 41 -1.94 30.45 7.44
C ALA A 41 -2.87 29.22 7.31
N ALA A 42 -2.92 28.59 6.13
CA ALA A 42 -3.68 27.36 5.92
C ALA A 42 -3.02 26.15 6.63
N HIS A 43 -1.69 26.13 6.75
CA HIS A 43 -0.95 25.09 7.47
C HIS A 43 -1.12 25.22 8.99
N ASP A 44 -1.19 26.45 9.49
CA ASP A 44 -1.52 26.74 10.89
C ASP A 44 -2.99 26.41 11.21
N PHE A 45 -3.91 26.64 10.27
CA PHE A 45 -5.34 26.33 10.44
C PHE A 45 -5.65 24.82 10.28
N TYR A 46 -4.93 24.11 9.41
CA TYR A 46 -5.09 22.67 9.20
C TYR A 46 -4.30 21.86 10.24
N ILE A 47 -4.79 21.95 11.49
CA ILE A 47 -4.64 21.05 12.64
C ILE A 47 -3.19 20.60 12.98
N PRO A 48 -2.45 21.37 13.80
CA PRO A 48 -1.13 21.00 14.29
C PRO A 48 -1.12 19.76 15.23
N GLU A 49 -2.24 19.46 15.88
CA GLU A 49 -2.37 18.32 16.81
C GLU A 49 -2.23 16.97 16.10
N TYR A 50 -2.98 16.78 15.00
CA TYR A 50 -2.86 15.61 14.13
C TYR A 50 -1.45 15.47 13.54
N ARG A 51 -0.73 16.59 13.36
CA ARG A 51 0.63 16.58 12.80
C ARG A 51 1.65 15.90 13.70
N VAL A 52 1.61 16.21 14.98
CA VAL A 52 2.54 15.64 15.96
C VAL A 52 2.22 14.15 16.15
N GLU A 53 0.94 13.82 16.16
CA GLU A 53 0.49 12.44 16.33
C GLU A 53 0.87 11.55 15.14
N TYR A 54 0.54 11.93 13.90
CA TYR A 54 0.88 11.11 12.74
C TYR A 54 2.40 10.96 12.57
N LYS A 55 3.19 12.01 12.87
CA LYS A 55 4.65 11.93 12.81
C LYS A 55 5.20 10.96 13.83
N SER A 56 4.65 10.99 15.05
CA SER A 56 5.03 10.05 16.12
C SER A 56 4.64 8.62 15.76
N GLN A 57 3.45 8.42 15.19
CA GLN A 57 2.96 7.12 14.72
C GLN A 57 3.83 6.56 13.59
N ILE A 58 4.13 7.34 12.55
CA ILE A 58 5.01 6.93 11.45
C ILE A 58 6.41 6.58 11.96
N ARG A 59 6.97 7.39 12.87
CA ARG A 59 8.25 7.09 13.50
C ARG A 59 8.22 5.76 14.24
N ASN A 60 7.17 5.49 15.01
CA ASN A 60 7.05 4.23 15.74
C ASN A 60 6.87 3.02 14.79
N VAL A 61 6.12 3.17 13.69
CA VAL A 61 5.99 2.13 12.67
C VAL A 61 7.36 1.80 12.06
N ILE A 62 8.13 2.81 11.69
CA ILE A 62 9.44 2.62 11.06
C ILE A 62 10.46 2.05 12.04
N LEU A 63 10.53 2.57 13.26
CA LEU A 63 11.58 2.20 14.21
C LEU A 63 11.28 0.93 15.01
N ARG A 64 10.00 0.57 15.18
CA ARG A 64 9.59 -0.55 16.03
C ARG A 64 8.85 -1.62 15.26
N THR A 65 7.80 -1.25 14.52
CA THR A 65 6.93 -2.24 13.86
C THR A 65 7.63 -2.93 12.70
N ILE A 66 8.28 -2.19 11.81
CA ILE A 66 8.96 -2.78 10.65
C ILE A 66 10.09 -3.72 11.08
N PRO A 67 10.99 -3.36 12.01
CA PRO A 67 12.02 -4.28 12.48
C PRO A 67 11.44 -5.53 13.14
N PHE A 68 10.37 -5.39 13.95
CA PHE A 68 9.72 -6.52 14.59
C PHE A 68 9.14 -7.51 13.57
N VAL A 69 8.37 -7.00 12.59
CA VAL A 69 7.83 -7.82 11.50
C VAL A 69 8.97 -8.46 10.69
N GLY A 70 10.03 -7.70 10.40
CA GLY A 70 11.22 -8.22 9.72
C GLY A 70 11.90 -9.36 10.47
N THR A 71 11.99 -9.28 11.80
CA THR A 71 12.49 -10.37 12.64
C THR A 71 11.56 -11.58 12.57
N CYS A 72 10.24 -11.41 12.68
CA CYS A 72 9.29 -12.53 12.57
C CYS A 72 9.40 -13.24 11.21
N LEU A 73 9.47 -12.47 10.11
CA LEU A 73 9.63 -13.02 8.76
C LEU A 73 10.99 -13.70 8.59
N GLY A 74 12.07 -13.10 9.11
CA GLY A 74 13.41 -13.69 9.08
C GLY A 74 13.48 -14.98 9.88
N MET A 75 12.85 -15.04 11.06
CA MET A 75 12.75 -16.27 11.84
C MET A 75 11.97 -17.33 11.07
N ALA A 76 10.79 -17.01 10.54
CA ALA A 76 10.00 -17.95 9.74
C ALA A 76 10.83 -18.55 8.60
N TYR A 77 11.51 -17.70 7.80
CA TYR A 77 12.38 -18.15 6.70
C TYR A 77 13.52 -19.05 7.14
N LEU A 78 14.17 -18.74 8.28
CA LEU A 78 15.27 -19.57 8.80
C LEU A 78 14.77 -20.87 9.43
N THR A 79 13.54 -20.89 9.94
CA THR A 79 12.89 -22.05 10.57
C THR A 79 11.99 -22.84 9.61
N GLU A 80 11.93 -22.47 8.33
CA GLU A 80 11.23 -23.24 7.31
C GLU A 80 11.98 -24.57 7.11
N GLU A 81 11.71 -25.55 7.99
CA GLU A 81 12.04 -26.94 7.77
C GLU A 81 11.17 -27.45 6.61
N HIS A 82 11.71 -27.36 5.39
CA HIS A 82 11.10 -27.80 4.14
C HIS A 82 10.98 -29.32 3.99
N GLY A 83 10.95 -30.06 5.10
CA GLY A 83 11.08 -31.51 5.03
C GLY A 83 11.04 -32.19 6.37
N HIS A 84 9.95 -32.05 7.11
CA HIS A 84 9.51 -33.22 7.87
C HIS A 84 9.24 -34.29 6.82
N GLY A 85 10.11 -35.30 6.74
CA GLY A 85 9.94 -36.42 5.82
C GLY A 85 8.50 -36.91 5.92
N ARG A 86 7.90 -37.23 4.76
CA ARG A 86 6.50 -37.65 4.67
C ARG A 86 6.23 -38.71 5.74
N VAL A 87 5.35 -38.37 6.67
CA VAL A 87 4.98 -39.26 7.76
C VAL A 87 4.28 -40.48 7.15
N GLU A 88 4.54 -41.65 7.70
CA GLU A 88 3.85 -42.88 7.30
C GLU A 88 2.33 -42.71 7.42
N TYR A 89 1.58 -43.20 6.43
CA TYR A 89 0.13 -43.10 6.45
C TYR A 89 -0.44 -43.97 7.57
N MET A 90 -1.16 -43.36 8.51
CA MET A 90 -1.89 -44.07 9.56
C MET A 90 -3.39 -43.78 9.42
N PRO A 91 -4.22 -44.80 9.09
CA PRO A 91 -5.65 -44.63 8.88
C PRO A 91 -6.39 -44.51 10.22
N TYR A 92 -6.23 -43.38 10.89
CA TYR A 92 -6.98 -43.10 12.12
C TYR A 92 -8.46 -42.89 11.82
N ASP A 93 -9.34 -43.56 12.56
CA ASP A 93 -10.81 -43.47 12.40
C ASP A 93 -11.37 -42.04 12.49
N TYR A 94 -10.66 -41.16 13.20
CA TYR A 94 -11.05 -39.75 13.38
C TYR A 94 -10.42 -38.80 12.36
N MET A 95 -9.55 -39.29 11.48
CA MET A 95 -8.86 -38.52 10.46
C MET A 95 -9.39 -38.88 9.07
N TYR A 96 -9.15 -38.03 8.08
CA TYR A 96 -9.58 -38.24 6.68
C TYR A 96 -11.09 -38.50 6.47
N ILE A 97 -11.94 -38.21 7.46
CA ILE A 97 -13.37 -38.52 7.40
C ILE A 97 -14.03 -37.89 6.15
N ARG A 98 -14.83 -38.69 5.45
CA ARG A 98 -15.72 -38.26 4.35
C ARG A 98 -17.14 -38.73 4.64
N LYS A 99 -17.96 -37.86 5.26
CA LYS A 99 -19.39 -38.16 5.46
C LYS A 99 -20.22 -37.93 4.21
N ASN A 100 -19.87 -36.89 3.46
CA ASN A 100 -20.44 -36.53 2.17
C ASN A 100 -19.28 -36.06 1.28
N ALA A 101 -19.42 -36.26 -0.04
CA ALA A 101 -18.46 -35.74 -1.01
C ALA A 101 -18.40 -34.19 -0.94
N PHE A 102 -17.20 -33.64 -1.13
CA PHE A 102 -17.03 -32.20 -1.29
C PHE A 102 -17.72 -31.69 -2.56
N PRO A 103 -18.26 -30.46 -2.59
CA PRO A 103 -18.98 -29.92 -3.74
C PRO A 103 -18.06 -29.42 -4.88
N TRP A 104 -16.81 -29.88 -4.93
CA TRP A 104 -15.81 -29.48 -5.94
C TRP A 104 -14.91 -30.67 -6.31
N GLY A 105 -14.22 -30.53 -7.44
CA GLY A 105 -13.23 -31.51 -7.90
C GLY A 105 -13.83 -32.92 -8.04
N ASP A 106 -13.17 -33.89 -7.43
CA ASP A 106 -13.56 -35.29 -7.37
C ASP A 106 -14.42 -35.64 -6.14
N GLY A 107 -14.69 -34.65 -5.28
CA GLY A 107 -15.42 -34.83 -4.04
C GLY A 107 -14.62 -35.48 -2.91
N ASN A 108 -13.37 -35.90 -3.13
CA ASN A 108 -12.52 -36.53 -2.10
C ASN A 108 -11.39 -35.61 -1.63
N HIS A 109 -10.92 -34.69 -2.47
CA HIS A 109 -9.86 -33.75 -2.14
C HIS A 109 -10.38 -32.52 -1.37
N SER A 110 -9.71 -32.17 -0.27
CA SER A 110 -10.02 -30.96 0.49
C SER A 110 -9.76 -29.68 -0.32
N PHE A 111 -10.35 -28.56 0.09
CA PHE A 111 -10.25 -27.29 -0.65
C PHE A 111 -8.80 -26.79 -0.83
N LEU A 112 -7.97 -26.95 0.20
CA LEU A 112 -6.54 -26.64 0.16
C LEU A 112 -5.72 -27.94 0.20
N HIS A 113 -5.96 -28.83 -0.76
CA HIS A 113 -5.23 -30.09 -0.85
C HIS A 113 -3.82 -29.90 -1.41
N HIS A 114 -2.80 -30.37 -0.67
CA HIS A 114 -1.42 -30.46 -1.14
C HIS A 114 -1.02 -31.94 -1.25
N PRO A 115 -0.70 -32.47 -2.45
CA PRO A 115 -0.48 -33.91 -2.67
C PRO A 115 0.60 -34.55 -1.77
N LEU A 116 1.62 -33.77 -1.40
CA LEU A 116 2.73 -34.25 -0.58
C LEU A 116 2.45 -34.17 0.93
N ASN A 117 1.49 -33.35 1.36
CA ASN A 117 1.29 -33.05 2.78
C ASN A 117 -0.07 -33.54 3.30
N ASN A 118 -1.03 -33.77 2.42
CA ASN A 118 -2.38 -34.18 2.77
C ASN A 118 -2.68 -35.54 2.14
N CYS A 119 -2.86 -36.57 2.94
CA CYS A 119 -3.32 -37.88 2.46
C CYS A 119 -4.84 -37.90 2.26
N LEU A 120 -5.26 -38.90 1.48
CA LEU A 120 -6.64 -39.29 1.28
C LEU A 120 -7.01 -40.44 2.24
N PRO A 121 -8.31 -40.77 2.38
CA PRO A 121 -8.75 -41.94 3.14
C PRO A 121 -8.10 -43.25 2.66
N GLU A 122 -7.79 -43.33 1.38
CA GLU A 122 -7.17 -44.49 0.74
C GLU A 122 -5.65 -44.55 0.99
N GLY A 123 -5.06 -43.46 1.45
CA GLY A 123 -3.64 -43.33 1.70
C GLY A 123 -3.03 -42.15 0.96
N TRP A 124 -1.77 -42.30 0.61
CA TRP A 124 -1.03 -41.24 -0.04
C TRP A 124 -1.13 -41.34 -1.57
N PRO A 125 -1.42 -40.25 -2.30
CA PRO A 125 -1.61 -40.30 -3.75
C PRO A 125 -0.42 -40.82 -4.56
N ALA A 126 0.81 -40.68 -4.02
CA ALA A 126 2.04 -41.10 -4.70
C ALA A 126 2.44 -42.56 -4.42
N ASP A 127 1.71 -43.29 -3.56
CA ASP A 127 1.97 -44.69 -3.26
C ASP A 127 1.07 -45.65 -4.07
N GLU A 128 0.20 -45.13 -4.94
CA GLU A 128 -0.73 -45.88 -5.80
C GLU A 128 -0.19 -46.14 -7.24
N GLU A 129 1.07 -45.79 -7.52
CA GLU A 129 1.79 -46.03 -8.78
C GLU A 129 2.94 -47.04 -8.58
#